data_AF-A0A7C1C3V0-F1
#
_entry.id   AF-A0A7C1C3V0-F1
#
_cell.length_a   1.000
_cell.length_b   1.000
_cell.length_c   1.000
_cell.angle_alpha   90.00
_cell.angle_beta   90.00
_cell.angle_gamma   90.00
#
_symmetry.space_group_name_H-M   'P 1'
#
loop_
_entity.id
_entity.type
_entity.pdbx_description
1 polymer ?
#
loop_
_entity_poly.entity_id
_entity_poly.type
_entity_poly.pdbx_seq_one_letter_code
_entity_poly.pdbx_strand_id
1 'polypeptide(L)' 'TQNWLVAYADFNGLKKVFKGMDRRTGFGSGMKNAVEKLMKNYDDLYSDFSSFYPGLQTYTVNEIENNCRY' A
#
# COMPACT_ATOMS: atom_id res chain seq x y z
N THR A 1 -5.78 22.58 4.39
CA THR A 1 -4.70 21.59 4.19
C THR A 1 -5.27 20.20 4.42
N GLN A 2 -5.37 19.36 3.39
CA GLN A 2 -5.77 17.95 3.59
C GLN A 2 -4.53 17.15 3.94
N ASN A 3 -4.45 16.63 5.16
CA ASN A 3 -3.40 15.69 5.54
C ASN A 3 -3.73 14.34 4.90
N TRP A 4 -3.25 14.17 3.67
CA TRP A 4 -3.46 12.97 2.89
C TRP A 4 -2.96 11.74 3.65
N LEU A 5 -1.80 11.80 4.32
CA LEU A 5 -1.23 10.69 5.08
C LEU A 5 -2.13 10.21 6.21
N VAL A 6 -2.73 11.14 6.97
CA VAL A 6 -3.73 10.81 7.99
C VAL A 6 -4.96 10.15 7.37
N ALA A 7 -5.36 10.58 6.16
CA ALA A 7 -6.47 9.95 5.45
C ALA A 7 -6.17 8.52 4.94
N TYR A 8 -4.91 8.04 4.94
CA TYR A 8 -4.62 6.62 4.65
C TYR A 8 -4.80 5.72 5.88
N ALA A 9 -4.89 6.29 7.08
CA ALA A 9 -4.97 5.51 8.32
C ALA A 9 -6.33 4.81 8.50
N ASP A 10 -7.38 5.24 7.79
CA ASP A 10 -8.71 4.64 7.86
C ASP A 10 -9.34 4.45 6.47
N PHE A 11 -10.25 3.48 6.37
CA PHE A 11 -10.88 3.12 5.10
C PHE A 11 -11.73 4.25 4.48
N ASN A 12 -12.33 5.13 5.27
CA ASN A 12 -13.13 6.24 4.73
C ASN A 12 -12.23 7.32 4.12
N GLY A 13 -11.09 7.58 4.74
CA GLY A 13 -10.05 8.43 4.17
C GLY A 13 -9.49 7.85 2.87
N LEU A 14 -9.15 6.56 2.85
CA LEU A 14 -8.69 5.85 1.66
C LEU A 14 -9.69 5.95 0.50
N LYS A 15 -10.99 5.74 0.78
CA LYS A 15 -12.06 5.84 -0.23
C LYS A 15 -12.10 7.23 -0.86
N LYS A 16 -11.97 8.29 -0.06
CA LYS A 16 -11.95 9.68 -0.54
C LYS A 16 -10.76 9.94 -1.44
N VAL A 17 -9.57 9.50 -1.03
CA VAL A 17 -8.33 9.68 -1.80
C VAL A 17 -8.40 8.94 -3.13
N PHE A 18 -8.80 7.67 -3.12
CA PHE A 18 -8.86 6.85 -4.34
C PHE A 18 -9.98 7.28 -5.28
N LYS A 19 -11.12 7.76 -4.77
CA LYS A 19 -12.14 8.41 -5.61
C LYS A 19 -11.59 9.68 -6.29
N GLY A 20 -10.77 10.45 -5.58
CA GLY A 20 -10.07 11.60 -6.14
C GLY A 20 -9.07 11.23 -7.24
N MET A 21 -8.31 10.15 -7.04
CA MET A 21 -7.40 9.60 -8.05
C MET A 21 -8.16 9.12 -9.29
N ASP A 22 -9.24 8.37 -9.10
CA ASP A 22 -10.05 7.84 -10.19
C ASP A 22 -10.62 8.98 -11.05
N ARG A 23 -11.14 10.04 -10.42
CA ARG A 23 -11.60 11.24 -11.11
C ARG A 23 -10.51 11.91 -11.96
N ARG A 24 -9.26 11.99 -11.46
CA ARG A 24 -8.13 12.58 -12.22
C ARG A 24 -7.77 11.77 -13.47
N THR A 25 -8.08 10.48 -13.49
CA THR A 25 -7.90 9.59 -14.64
C THR A 25 -9.13 9.50 -15.55
N GLY A 26 -10.12 10.38 -15.37
CA GLY A 26 -11.38 10.28 -16.12
C GLY A 26 -12.20 9.03 -15.79
N PHE A 27 -12.06 8.48 -14.58
CA PHE A 27 -12.68 7.25 -14.10
C PHE A 27 -12.25 5.95 -14.83
N GLY A 28 -11.18 6.02 -15.63
CA GLY A 28 -10.63 4.85 -16.33
C GLY A 28 -9.79 3.92 -15.44
N SER A 29 -9.26 4.42 -14.32
CA SER A 29 -8.39 3.61 -13.44
C SER A 29 -9.14 2.57 -12.62
N GLY A 30 -10.42 2.79 -12.35
CA GLY A 30 -11.20 1.95 -11.43
C GLY A 30 -10.82 2.09 -9.95
N MET A 31 -9.98 3.08 -9.60
CA MET A 31 -9.47 3.24 -8.23
C MET A 31 -10.56 3.48 -7.19
N LYS A 32 -11.73 4.00 -7.57
CA LYS A 32 -12.87 4.15 -6.65
C LYS A 32 -13.28 2.83 -5.96
N ASN A 33 -13.01 1.69 -6.58
CA ASN A 33 -13.33 0.35 -6.06
C ASN A 33 -12.15 -0.31 -5.32
N ALA A 34 -10.98 0.34 -5.26
CA ALA A 34 -9.77 -0.27 -4.71
C ALA A 34 -9.90 -0.58 -3.21
N VAL A 35 -10.60 0.26 -2.45
CA VAL A 35 -10.80 0.00 -1.01
C VAL A 35 -11.70 -1.21 -0.77
N GLU A 36 -12.74 -1.41 -1.58
CA GLU A 36 -13.60 -2.58 -1.46
C GLU A 36 -12.84 -3.87 -1.79
N LYS A 37 -11.98 -3.84 -2.81
CA LYS A 37 -11.06 -4.94 -3.13
C LYS A 37 -10.07 -5.19 -2.01
N LEU A 38 -9.50 -4.13 -1.41
CA LEU A 38 -8.60 -4.26 -0.27
C LEU A 38 -9.29 -4.94 0.91
N MET A 39 -10.49 -4.47 1.30
CA MET A 39 -11.24 -5.05 2.41
C MET A 39 -11.61 -6.51 2.16
N LYS A 40 -12.02 -6.85 0.93
CA LYS A 40 -12.39 -8.22 0.57
C LYS A 40 -11.24 -9.21 0.69
N ASN A 41 -10.01 -8.79 0.38
CA ASN A 41 -8.83 -9.66 0.35
C ASN A 41 -7.85 -9.31 1.47
N TYR A 42 -8.30 -8.65 2.54
CA TYR A 42 -7.41 -8.10 3.56
C TYR A 42 -6.59 -9.20 4.25
N ASP A 43 -7.24 -10.29 4.64
CA ASP A 43 -6.60 -11.39 5.35
C ASP A 43 -5.55 -12.11 4.49
N ASP A 44 -5.87 -12.35 3.20
CA ASP A 44 -4.94 -12.97 2.26
C ASP A 44 -3.73 -12.07 2.01
N LEU A 45 -3.96 -10.79 1.72
CA LEU A 45 -2.89 -9.80 1.53
C LEU A 45 -2.02 -9.63 2.79
N TYR A 46 -2.65 -9.68 3.97
CA TYR A 46 -1.94 -9.61 5.23
C TYR A 46 -1.09 -10.85 5.48
N SER A 47 -1.60 -12.04 5.17
CA SER A 47 -0.85 -13.29 5.26
C SER A 47 0.35 -13.30 4.32
N ASP A 48 0.16 -12.91 3.07
CA ASP A 48 1.22 -12.78 2.06
C ASP A 48 2.29 -11.79 2.52
N PHE A 49 1.87 -10.61 2.97
CA PHE A 49 2.78 -9.59 3.50
C PHE A 49 3.56 -10.10 4.72
N SER A 50 2.87 -10.70 5.68
CA SER A 50 3.47 -11.19 6.92
C SER A 50 4.47 -12.32 6.67
N SER A 51 4.23 -13.14 5.65
CA SER A 51 5.13 -14.22 5.24
C SER A 51 6.34 -13.70 4.47
N PHE A 52 6.15 -12.69 3.62
CA PHE A 52 7.21 -12.12 2.77
C PHE A 52 8.13 -11.13 3.50
N TYR A 53 7.57 -10.26 4.35
CA TYR A 53 8.26 -9.10 4.91
C TYR A 53 9.55 -9.44 5.69
N PRO A 54 9.62 -10.50 6.52
CA PRO A 54 10.86 -10.88 7.20
C PRO A 54 12.01 -11.20 6.22
N GLY A 55 11.70 -11.87 5.10
CA GLY A 55 12.67 -12.18 4.07
C GLY A 55 13.21 -10.92 3.38
N LEU A 56 12.34 -9.93 3.13
CA LEU A 56 12.75 -8.63 2.60
C LEU A 56 13.68 -7.89 3.57
N GLN A 57 13.41 -7.94 4.88
CA GLN A 57 14.27 -7.33 5.90
C GLN A 57 15.65 -7.97 5.90
N THR A 58 15.72 -9.31 5.94
CA THR A 58 17.00 -10.04 5.90
C THR A 58 17.79 -9.72 4.64
N TYR A 59 17.14 -9.73 3.47
CA TYR A 59 17.78 -9.37 2.21
C TYR A 59 18.37 -7.96 2.25
N THR A 60 17.59 -6.98 2.72
CA THR A 60 18.03 -5.57 2.77
C THR A 60 19.23 -5.38 3.70
N VAL A 61 19.25 -6.04 4.86
CA VAL A 61 20.39 -6.01 5.79
C VAL A 61 21.63 -6.59 5.12
N ASN A 62 21.50 -7.76 4.49
CA ASN A 62 22.62 -8.41 3.80
C ASN A 62 23.19 -7.54 2.66
N GLU A 63 22.31 -6.89 1.88
CA GLU A 63 22.74 -6.00 0.79
C GLU A 63 23.46 -4.75 1.30
N ILE A 64 23.01 -4.16 2.41
CA ILE A 64 23.71 -3.04 3.04
C ILE A 64 25.10 -3.49 3.50
N GLU A 65 25.21 -4.64 4.18
CA GLU A 65 26.48 -5.17 4.64
C GLU A 65 27.43 -5.50 3.48
N ASN A 66 26.93 -6.08 2.39
CA ASN A 66 27.72 -6.37 1.19
C ASN A 66 28.23 -5.10 0.52
N ASN A 67 27.40 -4.06 0.43
CA ASN A 67 27.77 -2.77 -0.17
C ASN A 67 28.72 -1.95 0.72
N CYS A 68 28.76 -2.20 2.03
CA CYS A 68 29.70 -1.58 2.97
C CYS A 68 31.05 -2.32 3.08
N ARG A 69 31.24 -3.45 2.39
CA ARG A 69 32.50 -4.21 2.37
C ARG A 69 33.49 -3.79 1.26
N TYR A 70 33.20 -2.69 0.57
CA TYR A 70 34.10 -1.99 -0.36
C TYR A 70 34.54 -0.65 0.22
#